data_AF-A0A117NAK2-F1
#
_entry.id   AF-A0A117NAK2-F1
#
_cell.length_a   1.000
_cell.length_b   1.000
_cell.length_c   1.000
_cell.angle_alpha   90.00
_cell.angle_beta   90.00
_cell.angle_gamma   90.00
#
_symmetry.space_group_name_H-M   'P 1'
#
loop_
_entity.id
_entity.type
_entity.pdbx_description
1 polymer ?
#
loop_
_entity_poly.entity_id
_entity_poly.type
_entity_poly.pdbx_seq_one_letter_code
_entity_poly.pdbx_strand_id
1 'polypeptide(L)'
;MDRRLRRAPDAEWVLMYRLGLSRKRIAELVRAEPAAVGYHLVIARCQDPGLEAEHQAAAGAVPTPYPSPADLSRMEEVVAWALVEGRLPDGRSSDRDERSMARWLSDRRREAAEGTLDPAYSRGLAQVPGWAENPRAAADEERWNQRLAQLVDFRHEGNDWPRHHDYDSEREHTLGVWIHTQRYKRRRGDLDPMKAKLLDAAVPGWQTGRTRGRRPRS
;
A
#
# COMPACT_ATOMS: atom_id res chain seq x y z
N MET A 1 10.08 16.53 -49.28
CA MET A 1 9.36 15.97 -48.12
C MET A 1 8.27 16.93 -47.73
N ASP A 2 7.01 16.57 -48.02
CA ASP A 2 5.81 17.39 -47.86
C ASP A 2 5.66 17.96 -46.45
N ARG A 3 5.99 19.25 -46.28
CA ARG A 3 5.44 20.05 -45.19
C ARG A 3 3.98 20.33 -45.55
N ARG A 4 3.10 19.38 -45.25
CA ARG A 4 1.67 19.67 -45.09
C ARG A 4 1.58 20.93 -44.22
N LEU A 5 1.00 22.00 -44.76
CA LEU A 5 0.68 23.22 -44.02
C LEU A 5 -0.26 22.80 -42.89
N ARG A 6 0.29 22.42 -41.73
CA ARG A 6 -0.50 22.02 -40.57
C ARG A 6 -1.24 23.27 -40.13
N ARG A 7 -2.56 23.27 -40.30
CA ARG A 7 -3.43 24.34 -39.81
C ARG A 7 -3.21 24.47 -38.30
N ALA A 8 -2.84 25.64 -37.83
CA ALA A 8 -2.68 25.89 -36.41
C ALA A 8 -4.07 26.08 -35.75
N PRO A 9 -4.30 25.51 -34.55
CA PRO A 9 -3.39 24.69 -33.77
C PRO A 9 -3.35 23.22 -34.26
N ASP A 10 -2.23 22.54 -34.03
CA ASP A 10 -2.06 21.13 -34.40
C ASP A 10 -2.73 20.28 -33.31
N ALA A 11 -3.76 19.52 -33.69
CA ALA A 11 -4.58 18.77 -32.74
C ALA A 11 -3.78 17.70 -31.97
N GLU A 12 -2.76 17.10 -32.59
CA GLU A 12 -1.92 16.09 -31.95
C GLU A 12 -1.05 16.74 -30.86
N TRP A 13 -0.49 17.91 -31.16
CA TRP A 13 0.35 18.64 -30.19
C TRP A 13 -0.46 19.18 -29.03
N VAL A 14 -1.69 19.65 -29.31
CA VAL A 14 -2.63 20.10 -28.26
C VAL A 14 -3.02 18.94 -27.35
N LEU A 15 -3.29 17.75 -27.91
CA LEU A 15 -3.60 16.56 -27.12
C LEU A 15 -2.41 16.15 -26.23
N MET A 16 -1.20 16.09 -26.78
CA MET A 16 -0.01 15.77 -25.99
C MET A 16 0.20 16.76 -24.84
N TYR A 17 -0.02 18.06 -25.10
CA TYR A 17 0.06 19.10 -24.09
C TYR A 17 -1.01 18.95 -23.00
N ARG A 18 -2.25 18.70 -23.40
CA ARG A 18 -3.37 18.41 -22.49
C ARG A 18 -3.08 17.20 -21.58
N LEU A 19 -2.35 16.21 -22.07
CA LEU A 19 -1.91 15.04 -21.31
C LEU A 19 -0.69 15.30 -20.40
N GLY A 20 -0.32 16.57 -20.18
CA GLY A 20 0.74 16.95 -19.23
C GLY A 20 2.15 16.97 -19.83
N LEU A 21 2.34 16.70 -21.12
CA LEU A 21 3.67 16.77 -21.73
C LEU A 21 4.09 18.24 -21.92
N SER A 22 5.34 18.54 -21.57
CA SER A 22 5.90 19.88 -21.78
C SER A 22 6.12 20.19 -23.27
N ARG A 23 6.10 21.48 -23.63
CA ARG A 23 6.43 21.96 -24.99
C ARG A 23 7.73 21.38 -25.55
N LYS A 24 8.74 21.21 -24.71
CA LYS A 24 10.05 20.67 -25.08
C LYS A 24 9.95 19.19 -25.41
N ARG A 25 9.20 18.43 -24.59
CA ARG A 25 9.00 17.00 -24.80
C ARG A 25 8.20 16.70 -26.08
N ILE A 26 7.17 17.50 -26.35
CA ILE A 26 6.37 17.40 -27.58
C ILE A 26 7.25 17.63 -28.81
N ALA A 27 8.06 18.69 -28.79
CA ALA A 27 8.99 19.03 -29.88
C ALA A 27 9.99 17.90 -30.16
N GLU A 28 10.55 17.28 -29.12
CA GLU A 28 11.43 16.11 -29.24
C GLU A 28 10.72 14.91 -29.91
N LEU A 29 9.52 14.55 -29.44
CA LEU A 29 8.77 13.39 -29.93
C LEU A 29 8.38 13.52 -31.40
N VAL A 30 7.90 14.69 -31.79
CA VAL A 30 7.41 14.94 -33.16
C VAL A 30 8.50 15.49 -34.08
N ARG A 31 9.75 15.60 -33.58
CA ARG A 31 10.91 16.16 -34.29
C ARG A 31 10.62 17.54 -34.90
N ALA A 32 9.97 18.40 -34.12
CA ALA A 32 9.67 19.78 -34.50
C ALA A 32 10.46 20.79 -33.66
N GLU A 33 10.44 22.04 -34.07
CA GLU A 33 11.07 23.13 -33.30
C GLU A 33 10.20 23.49 -32.08
N PRO A 34 10.78 23.67 -30.87
CA PRO A 34 10.02 24.09 -29.69
C PRO A 34 9.24 25.40 -29.86
N ALA A 35 9.75 26.34 -30.68
CA ALA A 35 9.06 27.60 -30.97
C ALA A 35 7.78 27.38 -31.79
N ALA A 36 7.82 26.48 -32.78
CA ALA A 36 6.66 26.09 -33.56
C ALA A 36 5.58 25.43 -32.68
N VAL A 37 5.97 24.51 -31.78
CA VAL A 37 5.04 23.93 -30.81
C VAL A 37 4.43 25.01 -29.91
N GLY A 38 5.25 25.94 -29.43
CA GLY A 38 4.79 27.08 -28.62
C GLY A 38 3.73 27.94 -29.32
N TYR A 39 3.92 28.27 -30.60
CA TYR A 39 2.96 29.00 -31.41
C TYR A 39 1.60 28.28 -31.52
N HIS A 40 1.61 26.98 -31.78
CA HIS A 40 0.37 26.19 -31.86
C HIS A 40 -0.35 26.12 -30.51
N LEU A 41 0.38 26.01 -29.39
CA LEU A 41 -0.21 25.97 -28.06
C LEU A 41 -0.79 27.34 -27.63
N VAL A 42 -0.17 28.45 -28.05
CA VAL A 42 -0.73 29.80 -27.81
C VAL A 42 -2.10 29.94 -28.48
N ILE A 43 -2.21 29.52 -29.75
CA ILE A 43 -3.50 29.55 -30.47
C ILE A 43 -4.51 28.61 -29.79
N ALA A 44 -4.08 27.41 -29.39
CA ALA A 44 -4.95 26.44 -28.74
C ALA A 44 -5.51 26.95 -27.40
N ARG A 45 -4.69 27.60 -26.56
CA ARG A 45 -5.14 28.21 -25.30
C ARG A 45 -6.09 29.39 -25.50
N CYS A 46 -5.97 30.11 -26.62
CA CYS A 46 -6.93 31.17 -26.96
C CYS A 46 -8.29 30.59 -27.37
N GLN A 47 -8.31 29.41 -27.99
CA GLN A 47 -9.55 28.71 -28.41
C GLN A 47 -10.17 27.90 -27.28
N ASP A 48 -9.36 27.35 -26.38
CA ASP A 48 -9.75 26.54 -25.23
C ASP A 48 -9.03 27.02 -23.95
N PRO A 49 -9.68 27.89 -23.16
CA PRO A 49 -9.13 28.36 -21.89
C PRO A 49 -8.93 27.25 -20.83
N GLY A 50 -9.60 26.09 -20.97
CA GLY A 50 -9.47 24.95 -20.05
C GLY A 50 -8.18 24.15 -20.23
N LEU A 51 -7.54 24.27 -21.39
CA LEU A 51 -6.36 23.49 -21.77
C LEU A 51 -5.20 23.60 -20.78
N GLU A 52 -4.96 24.79 -20.21
CA GLU A 52 -3.90 24.99 -19.23
C GLU A 52 -4.21 24.28 -17.91
N ALA A 53 -5.46 24.36 -17.44
CA ALA A 53 -5.86 23.68 -16.20
C ALA A 53 -5.76 22.16 -16.33
N GLU A 54 -6.17 21.61 -17.48
CA GLU A 54 -6.05 20.19 -17.80
C GLU A 54 -4.58 19.75 -17.91
N HIS A 55 -3.73 20.56 -18.55
CA HIS A 55 -2.29 20.33 -18.59
C HIS A 55 -1.68 20.28 -17.18
N GLN A 56 -1.98 21.27 -16.32
CA GLN A 56 -1.45 21.32 -14.96
C GLN A 56 -1.96 20.15 -14.11
N ALA A 57 -3.24 19.76 -14.27
CA ALA A 57 -3.79 18.59 -13.60
C ALA A 57 -3.10 17.29 -14.03
N ALA A 58 -2.83 17.13 -15.33
CA ALA A 58 -2.16 15.95 -15.88
C ALA A 58 -0.65 15.93 -15.57
N ALA A 59 0.02 17.09 -15.59
CA ALA A 59 1.45 17.22 -15.26
C ALA A 59 1.72 17.10 -13.75
N GLY A 60 0.77 17.51 -12.92
CA GLY A 60 0.81 17.38 -11.46
C GLY A 60 0.36 16.02 -10.94
N ALA A 61 -0.31 15.22 -11.78
CA ALA A 61 -0.57 13.83 -11.46
C ALA A 61 0.77 13.10 -11.39
N VAL A 62 1.08 12.50 -10.23
CA VAL A 62 2.18 11.54 -10.11
C VAL A 62 2.00 10.54 -11.24
N PRO A 63 3.00 10.31 -12.11
CA PRO A 63 2.89 9.29 -13.14
C PRO A 63 2.50 8.01 -12.42
N THR A 64 1.27 7.53 -12.62
CA THR A 64 0.88 6.20 -12.16
C THR A 64 1.89 5.27 -12.80
N PRO A 65 2.79 4.62 -12.04
CA PRO A 65 3.83 3.81 -12.63
C PRO A 65 3.13 2.65 -13.31
N TYR A 66 2.86 2.81 -14.60
CA TYR A 66 2.28 1.74 -15.39
C TYR A 66 3.27 0.58 -15.27
N PRO A 67 2.82 -0.63 -14.90
CA PRO A 67 3.73 -1.76 -14.73
C PRO A 67 4.49 -1.97 -16.04
N SER A 68 5.82 -2.08 -15.94
CA SER A 68 6.64 -2.30 -17.12
C SER A 68 6.28 -3.64 -17.77
N PRO A 69 6.63 -3.88 -19.05
CA PRO A 69 6.42 -5.18 -19.67
C PRO A 69 7.02 -6.34 -18.85
N ALA A 70 8.18 -6.13 -18.22
CA ALA A 70 8.81 -7.12 -17.35
C ALA A 70 7.97 -7.40 -16.09
N ASP A 71 7.33 -6.37 -15.53
CA ASP A 71 6.45 -6.52 -14.37
C ASP A 71 5.15 -7.27 -14.70
N LEU A 72 4.63 -7.08 -15.91
CA LEU A 72 3.48 -7.82 -16.41
C LEU A 72 3.84 -9.29 -16.67
N SER A 73 5.01 -9.57 -17.26
CA SER A 73 5.49 -10.95 -17.41
C SER A 73 5.67 -11.66 -16.07
N ARG A 74 6.17 -10.95 -15.05
CA ARG A 74 6.26 -11.48 -13.68
C ARG A 74 4.88 -11.84 -13.11
N MET A 75 3.87 -11.00 -13.35
CA MET A 75 2.49 -11.31 -12.95
C MET A 75 1.98 -12.56 -13.68
N GLU A 76 2.17 -12.64 -14.99
CA GLU A 76 1.75 -13.79 -15.80
C GLU A 76 2.39 -15.09 -15.32
N GLU A 77 3.68 -15.06 -14.96
CA GLU A 77 4.39 -16.19 -14.37
C GLU A 77 3.72 -16.67 -13.06
N VAL A 78 3.41 -15.74 -12.16
CA VAL A 78 2.75 -16.04 -10.87
C VAL A 78 1.34 -16.58 -11.08
N VAL A 79 0.57 -16.00 -12.01
CA VAL A 79 -0.78 -16.45 -12.35
C VAL A 79 -0.75 -17.86 -12.93
N ALA A 80 0.12 -18.11 -13.91
CA ALA A 80 0.27 -19.42 -14.53
C ALA A 80 0.66 -20.48 -13.50
N TRP A 81 1.64 -20.18 -12.64
CA TRP A 81 2.06 -21.08 -11.57
C TRP A 81 0.90 -21.40 -10.62
N ALA A 82 0.14 -20.38 -10.18
CA ALA A 82 -0.97 -20.57 -9.25
C ALA A 82 -2.13 -21.37 -9.85
N LEU A 83 -2.39 -21.21 -11.14
CA LEU A 83 -3.40 -21.99 -11.86
C LEU A 83 -2.97 -23.45 -12.07
N VAL A 84 -1.69 -23.71 -12.32
CA VAL A 84 -1.14 -25.07 -12.48
C VAL A 84 -1.12 -25.82 -11.16
N GLU A 85 -0.65 -25.19 -10.09
CA GLU A 85 -0.53 -25.80 -8.76
C GLU A 85 -1.87 -25.84 -8.01
N GLY A 86 -2.87 -25.06 -8.45
CA GLY A 86 -4.16 -24.93 -7.78
C GLY A 86 -4.08 -24.28 -6.40
N ARG A 87 -2.97 -23.62 -6.08
CA ARG A 87 -2.70 -22.97 -4.80
C ARG A 87 -1.85 -21.72 -4.98
N LEU A 88 -1.80 -20.89 -3.95
CA LEU A 88 -0.98 -19.70 -3.94
C LEU A 88 0.46 -20.03 -3.52
N PRO A 89 1.47 -19.30 -4.03
CA PRO A 89 2.87 -19.52 -3.66
C PRO A 89 3.09 -19.38 -2.15
N ASP A 90 3.84 -20.33 -1.55
CA ASP A 90 4.20 -20.27 -0.14
C ASP A 90 5.57 -19.61 0.09
N GLY A 91 5.57 -18.57 0.91
CA GLY A 91 6.81 -17.90 1.35
C GLY A 91 7.70 -18.74 2.27
N ARG A 92 7.23 -19.91 2.74
CA ARG A 92 8.00 -20.88 3.53
C ARG A 92 8.50 -22.08 2.72
N SER A 93 8.20 -22.13 1.41
CA SER A 93 8.68 -23.21 0.54
C SER A 93 10.20 -23.31 0.53
N SER A 94 10.74 -24.52 0.28
CA SER A 94 12.17 -24.75 0.06
C SER A 94 12.64 -24.20 -1.29
N ASP A 95 11.73 -24.02 -2.25
CA ASP A 95 12.01 -23.42 -3.54
C ASP A 95 12.19 -21.89 -3.43
N ARG A 96 13.28 -21.38 -3.98
CA ARG A 96 13.58 -19.95 -4.01
C ARG A 96 12.60 -19.19 -4.90
N ASP A 97 12.18 -19.77 -6.00
CA ASP A 97 11.38 -19.07 -7.00
C ASP A 97 9.93 -18.95 -6.48
N GLU A 98 9.38 -20.01 -5.87
CA GLU A 98 8.11 -19.96 -5.14
C GLU A 98 8.12 -18.90 -4.02
N ARG A 99 9.19 -18.84 -3.19
CA ARG A 99 9.31 -17.79 -2.16
C ARG A 99 9.31 -16.39 -2.76
N SER A 100 9.93 -16.23 -3.92
CA SER A 100 10.01 -14.96 -4.64
C SER A 100 8.64 -14.54 -5.17
N MET A 101 7.87 -15.47 -5.72
CA MET A 101 6.48 -15.26 -6.14
C MET A 101 5.57 -14.92 -4.94
N ALA A 102 5.73 -15.61 -3.81
CA ALA A 102 4.96 -15.37 -2.59
C ALA A 102 5.18 -13.97 -2.01
N ARG A 103 6.42 -13.47 -2.06
CA ARG A 103 6.75 -12.10 -1.64
C ARG A 103 6.11 -11.08 -2.58
N TRP A 104 6.28 -11.26 -3.89
CA TRP A 104 5.67 -10.38 -4.89
C TRP A 104 4.13 -10.32 -4.73
N LEU A 105 3.47 -11.45 -4.54
CA LEU A 105 2.02 -11.50 -4.31
C LEU A 105 1.62 -10.81 -2.99
N SER A 106 2.46 -10.88 -1.96
CA SER A 106 2.22 -10.19 -0.68
C SER A 106 2.28 -8.66 -0.83
N ASP A 107 3.20 -8.15 -1.65
CA ASP A 107 3.29 -6.71 -1.94
C ASP A 107 2.07 -6.23 -2.72
N ARG A 108 1.64 -6.96 -3.75
CA ARG A 108 0.42 -6.64 -4.53
C ARG A 108 -0.85 -6.68 -3.68
N ARG A 109 -0.95 -7.60 -2.72
CA ARG A 109 -2.06 -7.62 -1.75
C ARG A 109 -2.07 -6.40 -0.84
N ARG A 110 -0.90 -5.96 -0.38
CA ARG A 110 -0.77 -4.74 0.44
C ARG A 110 -1.25 -3.53 -0.36
N GLU A 111 -0.80 -3.39 -1.60
CA GLU A 111 -1.26 -2.31 -2.49
C GLU A 111 -2.76 -2.37 -2.75
N ALA A 112 -3.34 -3.57 -2.90
CA ALA A 112 -4.78 -3.75 -3.04
C ALA A 112 -5.53 -3.27 -1.78
N ALA A 113 -5.02 -3.63 -0.59
CA ALA A 113 -5.59 -3.21 0.70
C ALA A 113 -5.46 -1.69 0.93
N GLU A 114 -4.40 -1.08 0.43
CA GLU A 114 -4.16 0.37 0.48
C GLU A 114 -4.91 1.15 -0.61
N GLY A 115 -5.53 0.45 -1.58
CA GLY A 115 -6.22 1.05 -2.72
C GLY A 115 -5.28 1.66 -3.77
N THR A 116 -4.00 1.30 -3.74
CA THR A 116 -2.93 1.83 -4.62
C THR A 116 -2.56 0.87 -5.75
N LEU A 117 -3.19 -0.32 -5.81
CA LEU A 117 -2.90 -1.33 -6.82
C LEU A 117 -3.29 -0.87 -8.23
N ASP A 118 -2.36 -1.02 -9.18
CA ASP A 118 -2.60 -0.71 -10.58
C ASP A 118 -3.74 -1.59 -11.17
N PRO A 119 -4.68 -1.01 -11.95
CA PRO A 119 -5.77 -1.76 -12.58
C PRO A 119 -5.33 -2.93 -13.48
N ALA A 120 -4.13 -2.89 -14.08
CA ALA A 120 -3.58 -3.99 -14.85
C ALA A 120 -3.30 -5.21 -13.96
N TYR A 121 -2.68 -5.00 -12.79
CA TYR A 121 -2.49 -6.08 -11.82
C TYR A 121 -3.82 -6.59 -11.26
N SER A 122 -4.75 -5.69 -10.94
CA SER A 122 -6.07 -6.10 -10.44
C SER A 122 -6.79 -7.02 -11.44
N ARG A 123 -6.75 -6.70 -12.74
CA ARG A 123 -7.36 -7.53 -13.79
C ARG A 123 -6.64 -8.86 -13.97
N GLY A 124 -5.30 -8.85 -13.99
CA GLY A 124 -4.53 -10.08 -14.19
C GLY A 124 -4.67 -11.05 -13.01
N LEU A 125 -4.58 -10.54 -11.78
CA LEU A 125 -4.68 -11.35 -10.56
C LEU A 125 -6.10 -11.84 -10.26
N ALA A 126 -7.14 -11.16 -10.76
CA ALA A 126 -8.53 -11.62 -10.62
C ALA A 126 -8.78 -13.05 -11.14
N GLN A 127 -7.89 -13.57 -11.99
CA GLN A 127 -7.94 -14.95 -12.48
C GLN A 127 -7.55 -15.99 -11.43
N VAL A 128 -6.87 -15.58 -10.35
CA VAL A 128 -6.36 -16.48 -9.31
C VAL A 128 -7.31 -16.49 -8.11
N PRO A 129 -8.04 -17.58 -7.82
CA PRO A 129 -8.94 -17.64 -6.67
C PRO A 129 -8.22 -17.37 -5.35
N GLY A 130 -8.83 -16.58 -4.47
CA GLY A 130 -8.28 -16.26 -3.15
C GLY A 130 -7.00 -15.40 -3.18
N TRP A 131 -6.61 -14.85 -4.33
CA TRP A 131 -5.39 -14.02 -4.41
C TRP A 131 -5.48 -12.77 -3.55
N ALA A 132 -6.65 -12.16 -3.39
CA ALA A 132 -6.84 -10.96 -2.57
C ALA A 132 -6.99 -11.30 -1.08
N GLU A 133 -7.36 -12.54 -0.77
CA GLU A 133 -7.44 -13.01 0.61
C GLU A 133 -6.01 -13.10 1.17
N ASN A 134 -5.83 -12.57 2.38
CA ASN A 134 -4.56 -12.68 3.09
C ASN A 134 -4.73 -13.66 4.26
N PRO A 135 -4.45 -14.96 4.06
CA PRO A 135 -4.48 -15.95 5.14
C PRO A 135 -3.60 -15.56 6.32
N ARG A 136 -2.50 -14.81 6.08
CA ARG A 136 -1.66 -14.30 7.17
C ARG A 136 -2.38 -13.22 7.98
N ALA A 137 -3.12 -12.32 7.34
CA ALA A 137 -3.92 -11.32 8.03
C ALA A 137 -5.01 -11.97 8.89
N ALA A 138 -5.73 -12.97 8.34
CA ALA A 138 -6.71 -13.73 9.12
C ALA A 138 -6.06 -14.45 10.31
N ALA A 139 -4.90 -15.09 10.11
CA ALA A 139 -4.16 -15.75 11.19
C ALA A 139 -3.55 -14.76 12.20
N ASP A 140 -3.16 -13.56 11.77
CA ASP A 140 -2.70 -12.47 12.63
C ASP A 140 -3.85 -11.92 13.47
N GLU A 141 -5.04 -11.81 12.90
CA GLU A 141 -6.26 -11.40 13.60
C GLU A 141 -6.64 -12.43 14.67
N GLU A 142 -6.62 -13.72 14.31
CA GLU A 142 -6.86 -14.81 15.25
C GLU A 142 -5.84 -14.82 16.39
N ARG A 143 -4.54 -14.68 16.08
CA ARG A 143 -3.49 -14.53 17.10
C ARG A 143 -3.72 -13.31 18.00
N TRP A 144 -4.18 -12.19 17.42
CA TRP A 144 -4.46 -10.98 18.18
C TRP A 144 -5.62 -11.20 19.16
N ASN A 145 -6.72 -11.82 18.70
CA ASN A 145 -7.87 -12.17 19.53
C ASN A 145 -7.50 -13.14 20.65
N GLN A 146 -6.70 -14.17 20.36
CA GLN A 146 -6.22 -15.12 21.37
C GLN A 146 -5.37 -14.43 22.44
N ARG A 147 -4.50 -13.48 22.07
CA ARG A 147 -3.70 -12.73 23.04
C ARG A 147 -4.55 -11.78 23.88
N LEU A 148 -5.59 -11.18 23.28
CA LEU A 148 -6.56 -10.37 24.02
C LEU A 148 -7.29 -11.22 25.07
N ALA A 149 -7.80 -12.39 24.69
CA ALA A 149 -8.46 -13.31 25.61
C ALA A 149 -7.53 -13.73 26.75
N GLN A 150 -6.29 -14.12 26.45
CA GLN A 150 -5.31 -14.47 27.48
C GLN A 150 -4.98 -13.32 28.43
N LEU A 151 -4.97 -12.08 27.94
CA LEU A 151 -4.78 -10.88 28.77
C LEU A 151 -5.98 -10.63 29.68
N VAL A 152 -7.19 -10.79 29.16
CA VAL A 152 -8.45 -10.70 29.93
C VAL A 152 -8.43 -11.74 31.05
N ASP A 153 -8.14 -13.00 30.74
CA ASP A 153 -8.04 -14.08 31.73
C ASP A 153 -6.98 -13.77 32.80
N PHE A 154 -5.79 -13.33 32.36
CA PHE A 154 -4.71 -12.97 33.28
C PHE A 154 -5.12 -11.86 34.26
N ARG A 155 -5.94 -10.89 33.81
CA ARG A 155 -6.47 -9.82 34.67
C ARG A 155 -7.62 -10.31 35.56
N HIS A 156 -8.46 -11.22 35.09
CA HIS A 156 -9.52 -11.84 35.88
C HIS A 156 -8.98 -12.75 37.01
N GLU A 157 -7.83 -13.38 36.80
CA GLU A 157 -7.10 -14.15 37.81
C GLU A 157 -6.60 -13.28 38.99
N GLY A 158 -6.81 -11.96 38.95
CA GLY A 158 -6.38 -11.01 39.99
C GLY A 158 -4.95 -10.51 39.81
N ASN A 159 -4.27 -10.89 38.73
CA ASN A 159 -2.92 -10.42 38.45
C ASN A 159 -2.93 -8.93 38.02
N ASP A 160 -1.90 -8.20 38.43
CA ASP A 160 -1.67 -6.86 37.94
C ASP A 160 -1.08 -6.87 36.50
N TRP A 161 -0.87 -5.73 35.84
CA TRP A 161 -0.53 -5.70 34.40
C TRP A 161 0.76 -6.47 34.06
N PRO A 162 0.75 -7.36 33.05
CA PRO A 162 1.90 -8.21 32.74
C PRO A 162 3.15 -7.40 32.35
N ARG A 163 4.33 -7.85 32.79
CA ARG A 163 5.62 -7.22 32.48
C ARG A 163 6.34 -7.93 31.34
N HIS A 164 7.05 -7.16 30.53
CA HIS A 164 8.02 -7.71 29.57
C HIS A 164 9.43 -7.86 30.18
N HIS A 165 9.68 -7.30 31.38
CA HIS A 165 10.91 -7.46 32.16
C HIS A 165 10.56 -7.82 33.59
N ASP A 166 11.42 -8.57 34.29
CA ASP A 166 11.21 -9.01 35.68
C ASP A 166 9.84 -9.68 35.87
N TYR A 167 9.57 -10.68 35.01
CA TYR A 167 8.32 -11.43 34.94
C TYR A 167 8.40 -12.73 35.75
N ASP A 168 7.25 -13.18 36.26
CA ASP A 168 7.16 -14.38 37.09
C ASP A 168 6.86 -15.65 36.26
N SER A 169 6.38 -15.49 35.02
CA SER A 169 6.12 -16.60 34.09
C SER A 169 6.29 -16.21 32.63
N GLU A 170 6.53 -17.21 31.77
CA GLU A 170 6.59 -17.03 30.30
C GLU A 170 5.27 -16.50 29.72
N ARG A 171 4.13 -16.87 30.33
CA ARG A 171 2.82 -16.31 29.99
C ARG A 171 2.77 -14.81 30.28
N GLU A 172 3.26 -14.38 31.45
CA GLU A 172 3.35 -12.95 31.79
C GLU A 172 4.28 -12.22 30.81
N HIS A 173 5.47 -12.77 30.52
CA HIS A 173 6.41 -12.17 29.57
C HIS A 173 5.77 -11.94 28.21
N THR A 174 5.14 -12.98 27.66
CA THR A 174 4.49 -12.94 26.34
C THR A 174 3.41 -11.86 26.28
N LEU A 175 2.54 -11.81 27.29
CA LEU A 175 1.48 -10.80 27.37
C LEU A 175 2.05 -9.40 27.60
N GLY A 176 3.13 -9.28 28.39
CA GLY A 176 3.82 -8.04 28.67
C GLY A 176 4.46 -7.42 27.44
N VAL A 177 5.11 -8.24 26.60
CA VAL A 177 5.64 -7.81 25.30
C VAL A 177 4.50 -7.38 24.39
N TRP A 178 3.44 -8.21 24.29
CA TRP A 178 2.31 -7.93 23.41
C TRP A 178 1.60 -6.62 23.75
N ILE A 179 1.29 -6.37 25.03
CA ILE A 179 0.61 -5.14 25.45
C ILE A 179 1.53 -3.91 25.31
N HIS A 180 2.84 -4.08 25.50
CA HIS A 180 3.82 -3.02 25.24
C HIS A 180 3.79 -2.61 23.76
N THR A 181 3.76 -3.57 22.82
CA THR A 181 3.62 -3.31 21.39
C THR A 181 2.32 -2.57 21.06
N GLN A 182 1.18 -2.95 21.66
CA GLN A 182 -0.09 -2.25 21.41
C GLN A 182 -0.04 -0.79 21.90
N ARG A 183 0.54 -0.54 23.08
CA ARG A 183 0.74 0.82 23.61
C ARG A 183 1.65 1.65 22.72
N TYR A 184 2.73 1.04 22.22
CA TYR A 184 3.66 1.68 21.30
C TYR A 184 2.97 2.08 19.98
N LYS A 185 2.22 1.17 19.36
CA LYS A 185 1.46 1.44 18.14
C LYS A 185 0.44 2.55 18.34
N ARG A 186 -0.31 2.53 19.45
CA ARG A 186 -1.28 3.57 19.78
C ARG A 186 -0.63 4.95 19.89
N ARG A 187 0.53 5.07 20.57
CA ARG A 187 1.23 6.36 20.70
C ARG A 187 1.70 6.94 19.36
N ARG A 188 1.90 6.08 18.36
CA ARG A 188 2.28 6.49 16.99
C ARG A 188 1.09 6.74 16.07
N GLY A 189 -0.13 6.39 16.51
CA GLY A 189 -1.31 6.41 15.64
C GLY A 189 -1.42 5.22 14.68
N ASP A 190 -0.55 4.21 14.83
CA ASP A 190 -0.46 3.04 13.94
C ASP A 190 -1.37 1.87 14.40
N LEU A 191 -2.11 2.05 15.51
CA LEU A 191 -3.02 1.02 16.01
C LEU A 191 -4.38 1.17 15.35
N ASP A 192 -4.89 0.06 14.79
CA ASP A 192 -6.23 -0.03 14.24
C ASP A 192 -7.27 0.52 15.25
N PRO A 193 -8.09 1.51 14.87
CA PRO A 193 -9.11 2.09 15.74
C PRO A 193 -10.09 1.07 16.32
N MET A 194 -10.42 0.00 15.59
CA MET A 194 -11.28 -1.07 16.07
C MET A 194 -10.59 -1.88 17.18
N LYS A 195 -9.31 -2.19 17.01
CA LYS A 195 -8.50 -2.88 18.02
C LYS A 195 -8.33 -2.05 19.29
N ALA A 196 -8.19 -0.73 19.14
CA ALA A 196 -8.16 0.19 20.28
C ALA A 196 -9.49 0.15 21.06
N LYS A 197 -10.63 0.21 20.37
CA LYS A 197 -11.96 0.11 21.01
C LYS A 197 -12.16 -1.24 21.71
N LEU A 198 -11.75 -2.34 21.08
CA LEU A 198 -11.82 -3.67 21.68
C LEU A 198 -10.99 -3.76 22.97
N LEU A 199 -9.76 -3.23 22.96
CA LEU A 199 -8.91 -3.18 24.15
C LEU A 199 -9.50 -2.28 25.25
N ASP A 200 -10.04 -1.12 24.88
CA ASP A 200 -10.68 -0.20 25.82
C ASP A 200 -11.92 -0.82 26.49
N ALA A 201 -12.68 -1.64 25.76
CA ALA A 201 -13.84 -2.37 26.28
C ALA A 201 -13.44 -3.59 27.13
N ALA A 202 -12.51 -4.42 26.64
CA ALA A 202 -12.15 -5.69 27.27
C ALA A 202 -11.24 -5.52 28.49
N VAL A 203 -10.30 -4.56 28.46
CA VAL A 203 -9.33 -4.36 29.54
C VAL A 203 -9.12 -2.87 29.84
N PRO A 204 -10.07 -2.21 30.53
CA PRO A 204 -9.97 -0.80 30.87
C PRO A 204 -8.66 -0.46 31.61
N GLY A 205 -8.04 0.67 31.25
CA GLY A 205 -6.76 1.11 31.85
C GLY A 205 -5.51 0.47 31.24
N TRP A 206 -5.65 -0.32 30.15
CA TRP A 206 -4.51 -0.94 29.48
C TRP A 206 -3.49 0.07 28.94
N GLN A 207 -3.87 1.33 28.75
CA GLN A 207 -3.03 2.37 28.18
C GLN A 207 -1.94 2.85 29.16
N THR A 208 -2.30 2.98 30.44
CA THR A 208 -1.43 3.50 31.49
C THR A 208 -0.56 2.40 32.11
N GLY A 209 -1.06 1.16 32.14
CA GLY A 209 -0.37 0.03 32.77
C GLY A 209 -0.21 0.21 34.28
N ARG A 210 0.79 -0.48 34.88
CA ARG A 210 1.14 -0.29 36.30
C ARG A 210 1.56 1.16 36.50
N THR A 211 0.92 1.87 37.43
CA THR A 211 1.41 3.17 37.92
C THR A 211 2.79 2.91 38.52
N ARG A 212 3.83 3.63 38.05
CA ARG A 212 5.18 3.52 38.63
C ARG A 212 5.09 3.87 40.11
N GLY A 213 5.09 2.84 40.96
CA GLY A 213 5.29 3.01 42.39
C GLY A 213 6.66 3.64 42.60
N ARG A 214 6.69 4.91 42.98
CA ARG A 214 7.87 5.51 43.60
C ARG A 214 8.19 4.61 44.79
N ARG A 215 9.36 3.95 44.81
CA ARG A 215 9.81 3.19 45.99
C ARG A 215 9.66 4.12 47.21
N PRO A 216 9.07 3.66 48.33
CA PRO A 216 9.18 4.42 49.57
C PRO A 216 10.67 4.53 49.88
N ARG A 217 11.16 5.75 50.08
CA ARG A 217 12.48 5.94 50.66
C ARG A 217 12.34 5.50 52.12
N SER A 218 12.95 4.36 52.45
CA SER A 218 13.32 4.02 53.83
C SER A 218 14.24 5.08 54.41
#